data_AF-A0A7S6VYG9-F1
#
_entry.id   AF-A0A7S6VYG9-F1
#
_cell.length_a   1.000
_cell.length_b   1.000
_cell.length_c   1.000
_cell.angle_alpha   90.00
_cell.angle_beta   90.00
_cell.angle_gamma   90.00
#
_symmetry.space_group_name_H-M   'P 1'
#
loop_
_entity.id
_entity.type
_entity.pdbx_description
1 polymer ?
#
loop_
_entity_poly.entity_id
_entity_poly.type
_entity_poly.pdbx_seq_one_letter_code
_entity_poly.pdbx_strand_id
1 'polypeptide(L)'
;MTTQYVIRHNDFAYNDEWYQTHTPILGAIQAVYTDKSEAETAYKQLIVEALYHNDDLSNYDIGNGYADDATYENLEAFVLEKTGEEFDTDDEIPEMELEDAFQFAQIAGILHYQLIEIDQTQPIHILWSNTQNDYLKGEYNNTFDSLDENFADREDLDLYIFEDDFTQDVIGHDLNELSDSPELLKNLIHTLSDITYDVDTNSITEIDWYNLAFTDLKSLNALLKQSIFEVRQISLEQLNKISNGEENE
;
A
#
# COMPACT_ATOMS: atom_id res chain seq x y z
N MET A 1 9.27 -19.08 17.03
CA MET A 1 8.65 -18.09 16.14
C MET A 1 8.88 -16.76 16.83
N THR A 2 9.55 -15.83 16.16
CA THR A 2 9.77 -14.47 16.70
C THR A 2 8.81 -13.58 15.94
N THR A 3 7.60 -13.43 16.48
CA THR A 3 6.60 -12.51 15.92
C THR A 3 6.92 -11.11 16.42
N GLN A 4 6.85 -10.13 15.53
CA GLN A 4 6.84 -8.72 15.88
C GLN A 4 5.50 -8.10 15.54
N TYR A 5 5.12 -7.09 16.33
CA TYR A 5 3.88 -6.34 16.19
C TYR A 5 4.25 -4.96 15.66
N VAL A 6 3.77 -4.62 14.47
CA VAL A 6 4.13 -3.39 13.78
C VAL A 6 2.92 -2.49 13.72
N ILE A 7 3.09 -1.26 14.21
CA ILE A 7 2.15 -0.18 13.98
C ILE A 7 2.68 0.61 12.80
N ARG A 8 1.87 0.73 11.74
CA ARG A 8 2.18 1.57 10.58
C ARG A 8 0.97 2.41 10.20
N HIS A 9 1.20 3.53 9.54
CA HIS A 9 0.12 4.31 8.94
C HIS A 9 -0.66 3.45 7.94
N ASN A 10 -1.95 3.66 7.84
CA ASN A 10 -2.74 3.07 6.77
C ASN A 10 -2.33 3.68 5.43
N ASP A 11 -2.31 2.85 4.39
CA ASP A 11 -1.95 3.25 3.03
C ASP A 11 -3.11 3.91 2.26
N PHE A 12 -4.28 4.05 2.88
CA PHE A 12 -5.52 4.44 2.22
C PHE A 12 -6.33 5.45 3.06
N ALA A 13 -6.63 6.60 2.46
CA ALA A 13 -7.61 7.56 2.98
C ALA A 13 -8.30 8.28 1.81
N TYR A 14 -8.92 7.54 0.88
CA TYR A 14 -9.62 8.18 -0.24
C TYR A 14 -11.09 8.47 0.13
N ASN A 15 -11.50 9.72 -0.06
CA ASN A 15 -12.89 10.10 -0.34
C ASN A 15 -12.94 11.11 -1.50
N ASP A 16 -14.11 11.27 -2.12
CA ASP A 16 -14.32 12.06 -3.35
C ASP A 16 -14.44 13.58 -3.10
N GLU A 17 -14.39 14.03 -1.84
CA GLU A 17 -14.25 15.42 -1.46
C GLU A 17 -12.97 15.67 -0.62
N TRP A 18 -11.90 16.08 -1.33
CA TRP A 18 -10.83 16.96 -0.80
C TRP A 18 -10.12 16.56 0.51
N TYR A 19 -9.75 15.29 0.71
CA TYR A 19 -8.59 15.00 1.56
C TYR A 19 -7.25 15.12 0.83
N GLN A 20 -6.31 15.88 1.41
CA GLN A 20 -4.91 15.81 1.03
C GLN A 20 -4.30 14.54 1.62
N THR A 21 -4.54 13.40 0.98
CA THR A 21 -3.78 12.14 1.17
C THR A 21 -2.31 12.26 0.80
N HIS A 22 -1.87 13.44 0.33
CA HIS A 22 -0.50 13.81 -0.06
C HIS A 22 0.52 13.82 1.11
N THR A 23 0.31 13.05 2.16
CA THR A 23 1.24 13.00 3.28
C THR A 23 2.28 11.89 3.06
N PRO A 24 3.59 12.19 3.16
CA PRO A 24 4.68 11.24 2.89
C PRO A 24 4.82 10.13 3.96
N ILE A 25 3.77 9.90 4.75
CA ILE A 25 3.73 8.99 5.89
C ILE A 25 2.85 7.76 5.64
N LEU A 26 2.14 7.66 4.51
CA LEU A 26 1.36 6.47 4.17
C LEU A 26 2.26 5.22 4.13
N GLY A 27 1.82 4.16 4.81
CA GLY A 27 2.58 2.92 4.95
C GLY A 27 3.83 3.02 5.84
N ALA A 28 4.15 4.21 6.37
CA ALA A 28 5.33 4.39 7.21
C ALA A 28 5.20 3.64 8.54
N ILE A 29 6.29 2.99 8.96
CA ILE A 29 6.32 2.26 10.22
C ILE A 29 6.47 3.26 11.37
N GLN A 30 5.43 3.35 12.19
CA GLN A 30 5.38 4.20 13.37
C GLN A 30 6.12 3.58 14.55
N ALA A 31 5.95 2.27 14.76
CA ALA A 31 6.59 1.56 15.86
C ALA A 31 6.63 0.03 15.66
N VAL A 32 7.59 -0.63 16.30
CA VAL A 32 7.75 -2.09 16.31
C VAL A 32 7.87 -2.59 17.74
N TYR A 33 7.08 -3.59 18.10
CA TYR A 33 7.02 -4.19 19.43
C TYR A 33 7.27 -5.69 19.39
N THR A 34 7.77 -6.23 20.50
CA THR A 34 7.90 -7.68 20.73
C THR A 34 6.83 -8.23 21.68
N ASP A 35 6.14 -7.36 22.42
CA ASP A 35 5.03 -7.71 23.30
C ASP A 35 3.71 -7.27 22.67
N LYS A 36 2.75 -8.19 22.60
CA LYS A 36 1.45 -7.95 21.97
C LYS A 36 0.62 -6.92 22.72
N SER A 37 0.58 -7.01 24.04
CA SER A 37 -0.26 -6.16 24.87
C SER A 37 0.27 -4.73 24.91
N GLU A 38 1.60 -4.56 24.89
CA GLU A 38 2.21 -3.24 24.70
C GLU A 38 1.83 -2.65 23.34
N ALA A 39 1.92 -3.44 22.26
CA ALA A 39 1.57 -3.00 20.91
C ALA A 39 0.09 -2.61 20.78
N GLU A 40 -0.83 -3.43 21.31
CA GLU A 40 -2.27 -3.15 21.33
C GLU A 40 -2.59 -1.87 22.11
N THR A 41 -1.92 -1.66 23.26
CA THR A 41 -2.11 -0.45 24.06
C THR A 41 -1.64 0.80 23.31
N ALA A 42 -0.45 0.75 22.73
CA ALA A 42 0.11 1.86 21.96
C ALA A 42 -0.70 2.16 20.69
N TYR A 43 -1.20 1.12 20.02
CA TYR A 43 -2.06 1.24 18.85
C TYR A 43 -3.34 2.02 19.17
N LYS A 44 -4.05 1.64 20.24
CA LYS A 44 -5.25 2.36 20.68
C LYS A 44 -4.95 3.82 21.00
N GLN A 45 -3.85 4.09 21.70
CA GLN A 45 -3.44 5.45 22.04
C GLN A 45 -3.18 6.29 20.80
N LEU A 46 -2.46 5.75 19.80
CA LEU A 46 -2.18 6.46 18.55
C LEU A 46 -3.43 6.73 17.73
N ILE A 47 -4.38 5.78 17.66
CA ILE A 47 -5.66 5.98 16.98
C ILE A 47 -6.46 7.10 17.66
N VAL A 48 -6.56 7.07 18.98
CA VAL A 48 -7.33 8.07 19.73
C VAL A 48 -6.65 9.44 19.70
N GLU A 49 -5.32 9.50 19.77
CA GLU A 49 -4.56 10.75 19.59
C GLU A 49 -4.82 11.34 18.20
N ALA A 50 -4.77 10.53 17.14
CA ALA A 50 -5.07 10.99 15.79
C ALA A 50 -6.52 11.46 15.64
N LEU A 51 -7.49 10.74 16.24
CA LEU A 51 -8.91 11.08 16.20
C LEU A 51 -9.21 12.48 16.77
N TYR A 52 -8.53 12.87 17.86
CA TYR A 52 -8.78 14.15 18.54
C TYR A 52 -7.84 15.30 18.11
N HIS A 53 -6.68 14.99 17.52
CA HIS A 53 -5.63 16.00 17.30
C HIS A 53 -5.16 16.14 15.85
N ASN A 54 -5.50 15.22 14.95
CA ASN A 54 -5.23 15.36 13.52
C ASN A 54 -6.51 15.76 12.79
N ASP A 55 -6.69 17.06 12.60
CA ASP A 55 -7.72 17.71 11.77
C ASP A 55 -9.18 17.63 12.28
N ASP A 56 -10.02 18.59 11.85
CA ASP A 56 -11.46 18.63 12.19
C ASP A 56 -12.15 17.36 11.70
N LEU A 57 -13.06 16.72 12.47
CA LEU A 57 -13.70 15.45 12.04
C LEU A 57 -14.44 15.52 10.71
N SER A 58 -14.94 16.69 10.33
CA SER A 58 -15.57 16.99 9.04
C SER A 58 -14.66 16.72 7.83
N ASN A 59 -13.37 16.54 8.08
CA ASN A 59 -12.37 16.13 7.10
C ASN A 59 -12.37 14.63 6.79
N TYR A 60 -12.99 13.81 7.64
CA TYR A 60 -13.02 12.36 7.48
C TYR A 60 -14.42 11.91 7.09
N ASP A 61 -14.53 11.25 5.94
CA ASP A 61 -15.76 10.53 5.65
C ASP A 61 -15.82 9.24 6.46
N ILE A 62 -16.84 9.17 7.32
CA ILE A 62 -17.19 7.95 8.05
C ILE A 62 -17.39 6.80 7.04
N GLY A 63 -16.74 5.67 7.32
CA GLY A 63 -16.74 4.50 6.45
C GLY A 63 -16.12 4.74 5.07
N ASN A 64 -15.19 5.70 4.95
CA ASN A 64 -14.58 6.14 3.68
C ASN A 64 -15.61 6.61 2.64
N GLY A 65 -16.69 7.25 3.10
CA GLY A 65 -17.75 7.78 2.24
C GLY A 65 -18.80 6.75 1.83
N TYR A 66 -18.64 5.50 2.28
CA TYR A 66 -19.57 4.41 1.99
C TYR A 66 -20.42 3.98 3.19
N ALA A 67 -20.31 4.67 4.32
CA ALA A 67 -21.14 4.39 5.49
C ALA A 67 -22.63 4.59 5.15
N ASP A 68 -23.46 3.67 5.62
CA ASP A 68 -24.91 3.77 5.50
C ASP A 68 -25.52 4.56 6.67
N ASP A 69 -26.78 4.98 6.53
CA ASP A 69 -27.52 5.68 7.60
C ASP A 69 -27.46 4.93 8.94
N ALA A 70 -27.45 3.60 8.92
CA ALA A 70 -27.38 2.78 10.12
C ALA A 70 -26.04 2.94 10.87
N THR A 71 -24.94 3.17 10.15
CA THR A 71 -23.63 3.48 10.74
C THR A 71 -23.66 4.82 11.45
N TYR A 72 -24.24 5.85 10.83
CA TYR A 72 -24.39 7.17 11.45
C TYR A 72 -25.31 7.14 12.68
N GLU A 73 -26.48 6.49 12.59
CA GLU A 73 -27.40 6.31 13.73
C GLU A 73 -26.72 5.58 14.90
N ASN A 74 -25.88 4.59 14.59
CA ASN A 74 -25.13 3.85 15.60
C ASN A 74 -24.06 4.72 16.27
N LEU A 75 -23.34 5.56 15.50
CA LEU A 75 -22.37 6.51 16.06
C LEU A 75 -23.05 7.55 16.95
N GLU A 76 -24.18 8.12 16.51
CA GLU A 76 -24.95 9.09 17.30
C GLU A 76 -25.43 8.47 18.62
N ALA A 77 -26.04 7.28 18.56
CA ALA A 77 -26.48 6.57 19.76
C ALA A 77 -25.31 6.21 20.68
N PHE A 78 -24.17 5.83 20.12
CA PHE A 78 -22.96 5.50 20.87
C PHE A 78 -22.41 6.72 21.62
N VAL A 79 -22.23 7.85 20.93
CA VAL A 79 -21.75 9.09 21.56
C VAL A 79 -22.72 9.52 22.65
N LEU A 80 -24.02 9.56 22.38
CA LEU A 80 -25.03 9.95 23.37
C LEU A 80 -25.02 9.03 24.60
N GLU A 81 -24.82 7.71 24.43
CA GLU A 81 -24.72 6.77 25.55
C GLU A 81 -23.49 7.05 26.43
N LYS A 82 -22.35 7.36 25.82
CA LYS A 82 -21.06 7.50 26.51
C LYS A 82 -20.85 8.87 27.13
N THR A 83 -21.32 9.92 26.48
CA THR A 83 -21.02 11.32 26.84
C THR A 83 -22.26 12.05 27.33
N GLY A 84 -23.46 11.64 26.89
CA GLY A 84 -24.71 12.37 27.13
C GLY A 84 -24.89 13.58 26.22
N GLU A 85 -24.03 13.75 25.21
CA GLU A 85 -24.06 14.85 24.24
C GLU A 85 -24.48 14.32 22.86
N GLU A 86 -25.07 15.20 22.05
CA GLU A 86 -25.41 14.88 20.65
C GLU A 86 -24.13 14.86 19.82
N PHE A 87 -24.08 13.97 18.81
CA PHE A 87 -22.98 13.90 17.86
C PHE A 87 -23.36 14.68 16.60
N ASP A 88 -22.59 15.71 16.28
CA ASP A 88 -22.66 16.41 15.00
C ASP A 88 -21.34 16.17 14.25
N THR A 89 -21.42 15.70 13.01
CA THR A 89 -20.25 15.41 12.17
C THR A 89 -19.49 16.66 11.75
N ASP A 90 -20.15 17.83 11.81
CA ASP A 90 -19.54 19.12 11.49
C ASP A 90 -18.74 19.72 12.68
N ASP A 91 -18.89 19.15 13.88
CA ASP A 91 -18.23 19.59 15.12
C ASP A 91 -17.16 18.57 15.60
N GLU A 92 -16.41 18.94 16.65
CA GLU A 92 -15.50 18.02 17.35
C GLU A 92 -16.31 16.94 18.12
N ILE A 93 -15.86 15.69 18.11
CA ILE A 93 -16.46 14.67 18.99
C ILE A 93 -16.17 15.01 20.45
N PRO A 94 -17.13 14.81 21.36
CA PRO A 94 -16.86 14.96 22.78
C PRO A 94 -15.76 13.98 23.24
N GLU A 95 -14.95 14.42 24.21
CA GLU A 95 -13.91 13.56 24.79
C GLU A 95 -14.53 12.33 25.47
N MET A 96 -13.98 11.17 25.15
CA MET A 96 -14.37 9.87 25.70
C MET A 96 -13.15 9.18 26.34
N GLU A 97 -13.41 8.20 27.19
CA GLU A 97 -12.36 7.32 27.69
C GLU A 97 -11.71 6.54 26.54
N LEU A 98 -10.43 6.18 26.69
CA LEU A 98 -9.61 5.57 25.63
C LEU A 98 -10.30 4.44 24.87
N GLU A 99 -10.93 3.51 25.58
CA GLU A 99 -11.61 2.35 24.96
C GLU A 99 -12.87 2.75 24.19
N ASP A 100 -13.61 3.75 24.68
CA ASP A 100 -14.82 4.24 24.03
C ASP A 100 -14.48 5.07 22.78
N ALA A 101 -13.46 5.94 22.87
CA ALA A 101 -12.94 6.69 21.72
C ALA A 101 -12.37 5.76 20.64
N PHE A 102 -11.64 4.72 21.05
CA PHE A 102 -11.14 3.72 20.11
C PHE A 102 -12.28 2.94 19.45
N GLN A 103 -13.31 2.56 20.21
CA GLN A 103 -14.50 1.90 19.65
C GLN A 103 -15.25 2.82 18.67
N PHE A 104 -15.36 4.12 18.96
CA PHE A 104 -15.90 5.10 18.01
C PHE A 104 -15.10 5.08 16.70
N ALA A 105 -13.78 5.18 16.77
CA ALA A 105 -12.90 5.14 15.60
C ALA A 105 -13.10 3.87 14.75
N GLN A 106 -13.30 2.71 15.41
CA GLN A 106 -13.58 1.44 14.73
C GLN A 106 -14.93 1.44 14.02
N ILE A 107 -15.99 1.96 14.65
CA ILE A 107 -17.33 2.06 14.03
C ILE A 107 -17.28 3.05 12.87
N ALA A 108 -16.60 4.18 13.07
CA ALA A 108 -16.49 5.25 12.08
C ALA A 108 -15.57 4.90 10.91
N GLY A 109 -14.72 3.87 11.04
CA GLY A 109 -13.70 3.53 10.05
C GLY A 109 -12.53 4.52 10.00
N ILE A 110 -12.44 5.45 10.97
CA ILE A 110 -11.39 6.47 11.06
C ILE A 110 -10.19 5.84 11.79
N LEU A 111 -9.43 5.03 11.05
CA LEU A 111 -8.25 4.34 11.58
C LEU A 111 -7.00 4.83 10.84
N HIS A 112 -6.27 5.81 11.39
CA HIS A 112 -5.04 6.31 10.75
C HIS A 112 -3.90 5.31 10.73
N TYR A 113 -3.95 4.32 11.61
CA TYR A 113 -2.93 3.30 11.78
C TYR A 113 -3.54 1.91 11.68
N GLN A 114 -2.68 0.95 11.40
CA GLN A 114 -2.94 -0.49 11.51
C GLN A 114 -1.91 -1.14 12.43
N LEU A 115 -2.35 -2.19 13.12
CA LEU A 115 -1.50 -3.09 13.88
C LEU A 115 -1.42 -4.43 13.15
N ILE A 116 -0.24 -4.77 12.65
CA ILE A 116 0.00 -6.02 11.90
C ILE A 116 0.99 -6.93 12.64
N GLU A 117 0.83 -8.24 12.47
CA GLU A 117 1.75 -9.25 13.01
C GLU A 117 2.69 -9.72 11.89
N ILE A 118 4.00 -9.64 12.12
CA ILE A 118 5.03 -10.08 11.17
C ILE A 118 5.80 -11.25 11.77
N ASP A 119 5.79 -12.39 11.07
CA ASP A 119 6.67 -13.51 11.36
C ASP A 119 8.07 -13.21 10.81
N GLN A 120 9.05 -12.94 11.68
CA GLN A 120 10.41 -12.64 11.27
C GLN A 120 11.14 -13.80 10.55
N THR A 121 10.54 -15.00 10.50
CA THR A 121 11.10 -16.10 9.71
C THR A 121 10.70 -16.04 8.23
N GLN A 122 9.75 -15.18 7.88
CA GLN A 122 9.35 -14.94 6.50
C GLN A 122 10.08 -13.70 5.94
N PRO A 123 10.56 -13.77 4.68
CA PRO A 123 11.16 -12.61 4.04
C PRO A 123 10.08 -11.56 3.72
N ILE A 124 10.45 -10.28 3.88
CA ILE A 124 9.67 -9.16 3.33
C ILE A 124 10.25 -8.86 1.95
N HIS A 125 9.39 -8.74 0.95
CA HIS A 125 9.74 -8.41 -0.41
C HIS A 125 9.46 -6.94 -0.68
N ILE A 126 10.35 -6.30 -1.42
CA ILE A 126 10.22 -4.91 -1.88
C ILE A 126 10.52 -4.83 -3.37
N LEU A 127 9.92 -3.85 -4.04
CA LEU A 127 10.21 -3.55 -5.44
C LEU A 127 11.33 -2.50 -5.53
N TRP A 128 12.35 -2.79 -6.34
CA TRP A 128 13.41 -1.87 -6.69
C TRP A 128 13.32 -1.53 -8.16
N SER A 129 13.27 -0.23 -8.50
CA SER A 129 13.34 0.24 -9.88
C SER A 129 14.80 0.38 -10.30
N ASN A 130 15.21 -0.36 -11.34
CA ASN A 130 16.54 -0.21 -11.91
C ASN A 130 16.68 1.07 -12.72
N THR A 131 15.57 1.56 -13.30
CA THR A 131 15.54 2.81 -14.04
C THR A 131 15.77 4.01 -13.13
N GLN A 132 15.13 4.01 -11.96
CA GLN A 132 15.26 5.09 -10.96
C GLN A 132 16.47 4.90 -10.05
N ASN A 133 17.01 3.68 -9.97
CA ASN A 133 18.04 3.27 -9.01
C ASN A 133 17.61 3.59 -7.56
N ASP A 134 16.35 3.30 -7.25
CA ASP A 134 15.74 3.47 -5.93
C ASP A 134 14.62 2.43 -5.74
N TYR A 135 14.08 2.35 -4.52
CA TYR A 135 12.87 1.58 -4.25
C TYR A 135 11.70 2.15 -5.04
N LEU A 136 10.89 1.27 -5.63
CA LEU A 136 9.67 1.69 -6.30
C LEU A 136 8.72 2.27 -5.27
N LYS A 137 8.24 3.49 -5.53
CA LYS A 137 7.33 4.23 -4.65
C LYS A 137 6.01 4.47 -5.35
N GLY A 138 4.91 4.32 -4.63
CA GLY A 138 3.57 4.67 -5.11
C GLY A 138 3.38 6.17 -5.26
N GLU A 139 2.18 6.57 -5.68
CA GLU A 139 1.79 7.98 -5.92
C GLU A 139 2.08 8.90 -4.71
N TYR A 140 2.01 8.36 -3.49
CA TYR A 140 2.20 9.10 -2.24
C TYR A 140 3.55 8.84 -1.58
N ASN A 141 4.54 8.41 -2.35
CA ASN A 141 5.90 8.07 -1.87
C ASN A 141 5.92 6.89 -0.86
N ASN A 142 4.84 6.12 -0.76
CA ASN A 142 4.78 4.91 0.04
C ASN A 142 5.55 3.78 -0.67
N THR A 143 6.09 2.86 0.12
CA THR A 143 6.89 1.74 -0.38
C THR A 143 5.99 0.53 -0.63
N PHE A 144 6.19 -0.18 -1.74
CA PHE A 144 5.53 -1.47 -1.96
C PHE A 144 6.30 -2.60 -1.27
N ASP A 145 5.81 -3.04 -0.11
CA ASP A 145 6.30 -4.19 0.67
C ASP A 145 5.27 -5.33 0.72
N SER A 146 5.72 -6.59 0.68
CA SER A 146 4.82 -7.75 0.70
C SER A 146 5.47 -8.96 1.35
N LEU A 147 4.67 -9.82 1.99
CA LEU A 147 5.12 -11.14 2.45
C LEU A 147 5.08 -12.19 1.31
N ASP A 148 4.37 -11.90 0.22
CA ASP A 148 4.34 -12.69 -1.00
C ASP A 148 5.30 -12.10 -2.04
N GLU A 149 6.23 -12.90 -2.55
CA GLU A 149 7.17 -12.46 -3.60
C GLU A 149 6.50 -12.08 -4.94
N ASN A 150 5.21 -12.40 -5.09
CA ASN A 150 4.38 -12.07 -6.23
C ASN A 150 3.37 -10.97 -5.92
N PHE A 151 3.44 -10.35 -4.74
CA PHE A 151 2.62 -9.20 -4.35
C PHE A 151 1.10 -9.47 -4.49
N ALA A 152 0.68 -10.72 -4.36
CA ALA A 152 -0.73 -11.11 -4.50
C ALA A 152 -1.62 -10.62 -3.34
N ASP A 153 -0.99 -10.15 -2.25
CA ASP A 153 -1.61 -9.52 -1.08
C ASP A 153 -1.68 -7.98 -1.20
N ARG A 154 -1.19 -7.39 -2.31
CA ARG A 154 -1.17 -5.94 -2.55
C ARG A 154 -2.18 -5.56 -3.63
N GLU A 155 -3.43 -5.34 -3.21
CA GLU A 155 -4.50 -4.84 -4.09
C GLU A 155 -4.26 -3.40 -4.58
N ASP A 156 -3.43 -2.65 -3.86
CA ASP A 156 -3.04 -1.27 -4.16
C ASP A 156 -1.88 -1.17 -5.16
N LEU A 157 -1.23 -2.27 -5.52
CA LEU A 157 -0.18 -2.29 -6.53
C LEU A 157 -0.81 -2.26 -7.93
N ASP A 158 -1.02 -1.06 -8.45
CA ASP A 158 -1.41 -0.85 -9.85
C ASP A 158 -0.18 -0.99 -10.77
N LEU A 159 -0.26 -1.89 -11.75
CA LEU A 159 0.83 -2.14 -12.70
C LEU A 159 1.06 -0.99 -13.68
N TYR A 160 0.14 -0.03 -13.81
CA TYR A 160 0.37 1.22 -14.55
C TYR A 160 1.61 1.97 -14.07
N ILE A 161 2.07 1.75 -12.84
CA ILE A 161 3.33 2.32 -12.33
C ILE A 161 4.57 1.95 -13.16
N PHE A 162 4.51 0.84 -13.91
CA PHE A 162 5.60 0.39 -14.78
C PHE A 162 5.46 0.88 -16.23
N GLU A 163 4.34 1.53 -16.59
CA GLU A 163 4.00 1.86 -17.97
C GLU A 163 5.06 2.73 -18.64
N ASP A 164 5.52 3.78 -17.96
CA ASP A 164 6.51 4.71 -18.50
C ASP A 164 7.84 4.01 -18.80
N ASP A 165 8.35 3.22 -17.85
CA ASP A 165 9.61 2.48 -17.99
C ASP A 165 9.52 1.45 -19.13
N PHE A 166 8.42 0.68 -19.21
CA PHE A 166 8.22 -0.29 -20.29
C PHE A 166 7.99 0.38 -21.64
N THR A 167 7.29 1.51 -21.69
CA THR A 167 7.07 2.26 -22.93
C THR A 167 8.38 2.78 -23.49
N GLN A 168 9.29 3.22 -22.62
CA GLN A 168 10.58 3.74 -23.03
C GLN A 168 11.55 2.64 -23.47
N ASP A 169 11.65 1.57 -22.69
CA ASP A 169 12.78 0.63 -22.76
C ASP A 169 12.41 -0.76 -23.32
N VAL A 170 11.12 -1.06 -23.51
CA VAL A 170 10.64 -2.38 -23.96
C VAL A 170 9.71 -2.30 -25.18
N ILE A 171 8.67 -1.47 -25.12
CA ILE A 171 7.64 -1.41 -26.17
C ILE A 171 8.24 -0.82 -27.46
N GLY A 172 8.01 -1.51 -28.58
CA GLY A 172 8.49 -1.11 -29.91
C GLY A 172 9.94 -1.50 -30.23
N HIS A 173 10.68 -2.07 -29.27
CA HIS A 173 12.05 -2.56 -29.48
C HIS A 173 12.07 -4.01 -29.95
N ASP A 174 13.05 -4.36 -30.77
CA ASP A 174 13.20 -5.72 -31.31
C ASP A 174 13.57 -6.72 -30.20
N LEU A 175 12.93 -7.89 -30.16
CA LEU A 175 13.15 -8.88 -29.10
C LEU A 175 14.62 -9.37 -29.00
N ASN A 176 15.40 -9.36 -30.09
CA ASN A 176 16.82 -9.74 -30.07
C ASN A 176 17.69 -8.68 -29.39
N GLU A 177 17.24 -7.42 -29.37
CA GLU A 177 17.89 -6.34 -28.64
C GLU A 177 17.56 -6.45 -27.15
N LEU A 178 16.30 -6.76 -26.83
CA LEU A 178 15.78 -6.85 -25.47
C LEU A 178 16.22 -8.07 -24.68
N SER A 179 16.48 -9.22 -25.31
CA SER A 179 16.75 -10.49 -24.59
C SER A 179 17.97 -11.23 -25.12
N ASP A 180 18.73 -11.87 -24.23
CA ASP A 180 19.75 -12.86 -24.62
C ASP A 180 19.11 -14.19 -25.05
N SER A 181 17.80 -14.35 -24.86
CA SER A 181 17.00 -15.51 -25.27
C SER A 181 15.71 -15.07 -25.98
N PRO A 182 15.81 -14.41 -27.15
CA PRO A 182 14.66 -13.80 -27.84
C PRO A 182 13.55 -14.79 -28.19
N GLU A 183 13.89 -16.03 -28.54
CA GLU A 183 12.90 -17.08 -28.79
C GLU A 183 12.14 -17.49 -27.53
N LEU A 184 12.79 -17.47 -26.36
CA LEU A 184 12.12 -17.76 -25.08
C LEU A 184 11.18 -16.62 -24.71
N LEU A 185 11.63 -15.37 -24.86
CA LEU A 185 10.83 -14.18 -24.65
C LEU A 185 9.60 -14.18 -25.57
N LYS A 186 9.79 -14.45 -26.86
CA LYS A 186 8.71 -14.57 -27.83
C LYS A 186 7.70 -15.65 -27.47
N ASN A 187 8.16 -16.83 -27.06
CA ASN A 187 7.28 -17.91 -26.63
C ASN A 187 6.47 -17.52 -25.39
N LEU A 188 7.08 -16.84 -24.41
CA LEU A 188 6.37 -16.31 -23.25
C LEU A 188 5.29 -15.33 -23.69
N ILE A 189 5.62 -14.32 -24.51
CA ILE A 189 4.66 -13.33 -25.00
C ILE A 189 3.46 -14.01 -25.67
N HIS A 190 3.68 -15.05 -26.48
CA HIS A 190 2.58 -15.79 -27.11
C HIS A 190 1.68 -16.58 -26.14
N THR A 191 2.11 -16.79 -24.90
CA THR A 191 1.27 -17.40 -23.85
C THR A 191 0.48 -16.37 -23.04
N LEU A 192 0.81 -15.08 -23.16
CA LEU A 192 0.19 -13.99 -22.40
C LEU A 192 -0.82 -13.26 -23.30
N SER A 193 -2.11 -13.33 -22.95
CA SER A 193 -3.18 -12.67 -23.72
C SER A 193 -3.11 -11.15 -23.68
N ASP A 194 -2.52 -10.63 -22.60
CA ASP A 194 -2.52 -9.21 -22.24
C ASP A 194 -1.32 -8.47 -22.86
N ILE A 195 -0.59 -9.11 -23.78
CA ILE A 195 0.55 -8.52 -24.49
C ILE A 195 0.37 -8.69 -26.00
N THR A 196 0.39 -7.58 -26.73
CA THR A 196 0.31 -7.57 -28.19
C THR A 196 1.71 -7.67 -28.79
N TYR A 197 1.90 -8.63 -29.71
CA TYR A 197 3.15 -8.86 -30.44
C TYR A 197 2.98 -8.57 -31.93
N ASP A 198 3.90 -7.78 -32.50
CA ASP A 198 4.01 -7.54 -33.93
C ASP A 198 5.09 -8.43 -34.55
N VAL A 199 4.69 -9.20 -35.57
CA VAL A 199 5.55 -10.17 -36.26
C VAL A 199 6.53 -9.48 -37.22
N ASP A 200 6.13 -8.36 -37.81
CA ASP A 200 6.90 -7.65 -38.84
C ASP A 200 8.06 -6.87 -38.20
N THR A 201 7.81 -6.25 -37.05
CA THR A 201 8.84 -5.53 -36.26
C THR A 201 9.49 -6.40 -35.19
N ASN A 202 8.99 -7.62 -34.97
CA ASN A 202 9.46 -8.54 -33.94
C ASN A 202 9.56 -7.86 -32.56
N SER A 203 8.48 -7.22 -32.13
CA SER A 203 8.43 -6.39 -30.92
C SER A 203 7.11 -6.54 -30.17
N ILE A 204 7.10 -6.20 -28.88
CA ILE A 204 5.86 -5.92 -28.14
C ILE A 204 5.35 -4.55 -28.58
N THR A 205 4.05 -4.40 -28.85
CA THR A 205 3.45 -3.11 -29.24
C THR A 205 2.53 -2.52 -28.20
N GLU A 206 1.96 -3.35 -27.32
CA GLU A 206 1.00 -2.93 -26.29
C GLU A 206 0.97 -3.96 -25.16
N ILE A 207 0.71 -3.48 -23.94
CA ILE A 207 0.46 -4.29 -22.74
C ILE A 207 -0.87 -3.79 -22.14
N ASP A 208 -1.81 -4.70 -21.88
CA ASP A 208 -3.02 -4.42 -21.12
C ASP A 208 -2.69 -4.44 -19.62
N TRP A 209 -2.25 -3.30 -19.11
CA TRP A 209 -1.85 -3.10 -17.71
C TRP A 209 -2.96 -3.42 -16.70
N TYR A 210 -4.23 -3.30 -17.11
CA TYR A 210 -5.37 -3.55 -16.23
C TYR A 210 -5.60 -5.04 -15.96
N ASN A 211 -5.38 -5.89 -16.97
CA ASN A 211 -5.62 -7.34 -16.86
C ASN A 211 -4.36 -8.16 -16.61
N LEU A 212 -3.18 -7.60 -16.84
CA LEU A 212 -1.91 -8.29 -16.65
C LEU A 212 -1.71 -8.68 -15.17
N ALA A 213 -1.33 -9.93 -14.91
CA ALA A 213 -0.94 -10.36 -13.57
C ALA A 213 0.52 -9.95 -13.29
N PHE A 214 0.83 -9.57 -12.03
CA PHE A 214 2.20 -9.25 -11.64
C PHE A 214 3.19 -10.41 -11.90
N THR A 215 2.75 -11.66 -11.77
CA THR A 215 3.56 -12.85 -12.08
C THR A 215 3.98 -12.91 -13.56
N ASP A 216 3.12 -12.45 -14.46
CA ASP A 216 3.37 -12.42 -15.90
C ASP A 216 4.34 -11.28 -16.23
N LEU A 217 4.13 -10.10 -15.62
CA LEU A 217 5.07 -8.98 -15.71
C LEU A 217 6.47 -9.37 -15.16
N LYS A 218 6.53 -10.05 -14.01
CA LYS A 218 7.77 -10.57 -13.40
C LYS A 218 8.48 -11.56 -14.32
N SER A 219 7.72 -12.43 -14.99
CA SER A 219 8.27 -13.40 -15.96
C SER A 219 8.81 -12.70 -17.21
N LEU A 220 8.11 -11.68 -17.71
CA LEU A 220 8.56 -10.84 -18.82
C LEU A 220 9.86 -10.12 -18.46
N ASN A 221 9.87 -9.43 -17.33
CA ASN A 221 11.01 -8.68 -16.79
C ASN A 221 12.27 -9.56 -16.62
N ALA A 222 12.10 -10.81 -16.18
CA ALA A 222 13.21 -11.74 -15.99
C ALA A 222 13.89 -12.19 -17.30
N LEU A 223 13.24 -12.03 -18.45
CA LEU A 223 13.80 -12.38 -19.76
C LEU A 223 14.46 -11.20 -20.47
N LEU A 224 14.38 -9.99 -19.91
CA LEU A 224 15.06 -8.82 -20.44
C LEU A 224 16.56 -8.86 -20.07
N LYS A 225 17.43 -8.38 -20.97
CA LYS A 225 18.87 -8.17 -20.67
C LYS A 225 19.05 -7.12 -19.58
N GLN A 226 18.18 -6.11 -19.59
CA GLN A 226 18.09 -5.07 -18.57
C GLN A 226 16.70 -5.18 -17.95
N SER A 227 16.62 -5.76 -16.76
CA SER A 227 15.39 -5.80 -15.98
C SER A 227 14.98 -4.39 -15.58
N ILE A 228 13.70 -4.05 -15.74
CA ILE A 228 13.10 -2.79 -15.31
C ILE A 228 13.06 -2.69 -13.78
N PHE A 229 12.74 -3.81 -13.12
CA PHE A 229 12.67 -3.87 -11.66
C PHE A 229 13.25 -5.16 -11.09
N GLU A 230 13.46 -5.17 -9.79
CA GLU A 230 13.85 -6.35 -9.01
C GLU A 230 12.91 -6.54 -7.82
N VAL A 231 12.55 -7.80 -7.54
CA VAL A 231 11.96 -8.17 -6.26
C VAL A 231 13.10 -8.49 -5.29
N ARG A 232 13.30 -7.65 -4.29
CA ARG A 232 14.37 -7.80 -3.30
C ARG A 232 13.82 -8.26 -1.96
N GLN A 233 14.59 -9.09 -1.25
CA GLN A 233 14.28 -9.49 0.12
C GLN A 233 14.96 -8.55 1.11
N ILE A 234 14.19 -8.08 2.08
CA ILE A 234 14.65 -7.19 3.16
C ILE A 234 14.17 -7.70 4.52
N SER A 235 14.85 -7.27 5.57
CA SER A 235 14.41 -7.43 6.95
C SER A 235 13.44 -6.32 7.36
N LEU A 236 12.67 -6.53 8.43
CA LEU A 236 11.83 -5.48 8.99
C LEU A 236 12.63 -4.24 9.42
N GLU A 237 13.86 -4.44 9.94
CA GLU A 237 14.73 -3.32 10.30
C GLU A 237 15.08 -2.45 9.08
N GLN A 238 15.35 -3.08 7.93
CA GLN A 238 15.59 -2.37 6.68
C GLN A 238 14.33 -1.67 6.18
N LEU A 239 13.18 -2.35 6.21
CA LEU A 239 11.90 -1.72 5.84
C LEU A 239 11.63 -0.48 6.69
N ASN A 240 11.83 -0.56 8.00
CA ASN A 240 11.64 0.57 8.91
C ASN A 240 12.53 1.77 8.56
N LYS A 241 13.79 1.53 8.18
CA LYS A 241 14.70 2.59 7.72
C LYS A 241 14.22 3.22 6.42
N ILE A 242 13.89 2.38 5.44
CA ILE A 242 13.40 2.81 4.10
C ILE A 242 12.11 3.64 4.23
N SER A 243 11.15 3.16 5.01
CA SER A 243 9.85 3.80 5.21
C SER A 243 9.96 5.15 5.93
N ASN A 244 10.99 5.34 6.76
CA ASN A 244 11.20 6.57 7.51
C ASN A 244 12.25 7.51 6.90
N GLY A 245 12.71 7.23 5.67
CA GLY A 245 13.69 8.06 4.97
C GLY A 245 15.09 8.03 5.59
N GLU A 246 15.38 7.04 6.42
CA GLU A 246 16.73 6.77 6.92
C GLU A 246 17.48 5.99 5.83
N GLU A 247 18.16 6.70 4.93
CA GLU A 247 18.97 6.06 3.88
C GLU A 247 20.02 5.13 4.50
N ASN A 248 20.23 3.97 3.87
CA ASN A 248 21.27 3.03 4.25
C ASN A 248 22.66 3.70 4.14
N GLU A 249 23.26 4.10 5.27
CA GLU A 249 24.71 4.35 5.35
C GLU A 249 25.53 3.07 5.08
#